data_AF-A0A9N9C7S1-F1
#
_entry.id   AF-A0A9N9C7S1-F1
#
_cell.length_a   1.000
_cell.length_b   1.000
_cell.length_c   1.000
_cell.angle_alpha   90.00
_cell.angle_beta   90.00
_cell.angle_gamma   90.00
#
_symmetry.space_group_name_H-M   'P 1'
#
loop_
_entity.id
_entity.type
_entity.pdbx_description
1 polymer ?
#
loop_
_entity_poly.entity_id
_entity_poly.type
_entity_poly.pdbx_seq_one_letter_code
_entity_poly.pdbx_strand_id
1 'polypeptide(L)'
;MVYYFTSAVVDPPAKIYMGKDKEENEELIKYGWEEDFHVHPHSSAHVYLRLQDKQSWENLSAELLNDCGQLVKDNSKDGRKEKSVTVVYTPWSNLMKTSRMETGEVSFHNQKLVKKMIVDQKDNKVIKRLEKTKIESYPDLNNEKLTWEKEKRRLEREAKNAKKKEELRLEWERKELANKNPYESLFNDADMRSNYQNAKD
;
A
#
# COMPACT_ATOMS: atom_id res chain seq x y z
N MET A 1 23.17 -5.74 -2.08
CA MET A 1 22.53 -7.05 -1.89
C MET A 1 21.33 -6.93 -0.96
N VAL A 2 20.19 -7.37 -1.46
CA VAL A 2 18.90 -7.37 -0.74
C VAL A 2 18.46 -8.82 -0.56
N TYR A 3 18.02 -9.15 0.65
CA TYR A 3 17.38 -10.42 0.97
C TYR A 3 15.88 -10.28 0.84
N TYR A 4 15.25 -11.20 0.12
CA TYR A 4 13.80 -11.30 -0.03
C TYR A 4 13.31 -12.56 0.68
N PHE A 5 12.18 -12.46 1.35
CA PHE A 5 11.50 -13.54 2.06
C PHE A 5 10.02 -13.53 1.66
N THR A 6 9.39 -14.70 1.66
CA THR A 6 7.97 -14.84 1.39
C THR A 6 7.26 -15.44 2.60
N SER A 7 6.36 -14.68 3.22
CA SER A 7 5.53 -15.20 4.31
C SER A 7 4.21 -15.73 3.75
N ALA A 8 4.02 -17.05 3.84
CA ALA A 8 2.81 -17.75 3.43
C ALA A 8 1.71 -17.77 4.52
N VAL A 9 1.86 -16.94 5.55
CA VAL A 9 0.92 -16.84 6.69
C VAL A 9 -0.35 -16.08 6.31
N VAL A 10 -0.24 -15.19 5.32
CA VAL A 10 -1.35 -14.44 4.75
C VAL A 10 -1.58 -14.88 3.30
N ASP A 11 -2.82 -14.80 2.85
CA ASP A 11 -3.21 -15.05 1.47
C ASP A 11 -3.71 -13.73 0.84
N PRO A 12 -3.07 -13.23 -0.24
CA PRO A 12 -1.89 -13.76 -0.92
C PRO A 12 -0.59 -13.62 -0.10
N PRO A 13 0.45 -14.45 -0.37
CA PRO A 13 1.71 -14.42 0.37
C PRO A 13 2.36 -13.03 0.42
N ALA A 14 2.80 -12.64 1.61
CA ALA A 14 3.44 -11.36 1.85
C ALA A 14 4.91 -11.39 1.43
N LYS A 15 5.36 -10.32 0.77
CA LYS A 15 6.77 -10.13 0.37
C LYS A 15 7.48 -9.26 1.39
N ILE A 16 8.48 -9.85 2.05
CA ILE A 16 9.32 -9.18 3.04
C ILE A 16 10.73 -9.05 2.44
N TYR A 17 11.43 -7.95 2.69
CA TYR A 17 12.79 -7.78 2.24
C TYR A 17 13.62 -6.95 3.21
N MET A 18 14.95 -7.11 3.17
CA MET A 18 15.88 -6.35 4.00
C MET A 18 17.24 -6.20 3.33
N GLY A 19 17.94 -5.10 3.63
CA GLY A 19 19.31 -4.91 3.19
C GLY A 19 20.27 -5.79 3.99
N LYS A 20 21.35 -6.23 3.34
CA LYS A 20 22.42 -7.00 4.00
C LYS A 20 23.10 -6.19 5.11
N ASP A 21 23.27 -4.90 4.89
CA ASP A 21 23.97 -3.98 5.78
C ASP A 21 23.30 -2.60 5.79
N LYS A 22 23.92 -1.67 6.52
CA LYS A 22 23.42 -0.30 6.68
C LYS A 22 23.41 0.50 5.38
N GLU A 23 24.32 0.24 4.44
CA GLU A 23 24.41 1.00 3.17
C GLU A 23 23.26 0.58 2.25
N GLU A 24 23.03 -0.73 2.13
CA GLU A 24 21.88 -1.28 1.40
C GLU A 24 20.55 -0.81 2.00
N ASN A 25 20.48 -0.69 3.33
CA ASN A 25 19.29 -0.16 3.99
C ASN A 25 19.04 1.33 3.66
N GLU A 26 20.08 2.14 3.49
CA GLU A 26 19.92 3.54 3.03
C GLU A 26 19.38 3.59 1.60
N GLU A 27 19.84 2.71 0.71
CA GLU A 27 19.31 2.64 -0.66
C GLU A 27 17.84 2.20 -0.67
N LEU A 28 17.48 1.21 0.16
CA LEU A 28 16.09 0.78 0.33
C LEU A 28 15.20 1.90 0.90
N ILE A 29 15.71 2.73 1.82
CA ILE A 29 14.99 3.90 2.31
C ILE A 29 14.82 4.92 1.18
N LYS A 30 15.84 5.15 0.36
CA LYS A 30 15.79 6.15 -0.72
C LYS A 30 14.83 5.75 -1.85
N TYR A 31 14.80 4.47 -2.20
CA TYR A 31 14.02 3.95 -3.33
C TYR A 31 12.79 3.14 -2.90
N GLY A 32 12.38 3.21 -1.64
CA GLY A 32 11.15 2.58 -1.17
C GLY A 32 9.90 3.12 -1.86
N TRP A 33 8.84 2.31 -1.81
CA TRP A 33 7.51 2.61 -2.33
C TRP A 33 6.59 3.12 -1.21
N GLU A 34 5.51 3.83 -1.58
CA GLU A 34 4.54 4.36 -0.60
C GLU A 34 3.77 3.24 0.11
N GLU A 35 3.60 2.12 -0.59
CA GLU A 35 2.96 0.89 -0.13
C GLU A 35 3.90 0.02 0.72
N ASP A 36 5.15 0.43 0.91
CA ASP A 36 6.09 -0.31 1.73
C ASP A 36 5.99 0.11 3.21
N PHE A 37 6.28 -0.87 4.06
CA PHE A 37 6.13 -0.76 5.48
C PHE A 37 7.44 -1.07 6.18
N HIS A 38 7.88 -0.20 7.08
CA HIS A 38 9.19 -0.28 7.76
C HIS A 38 9.04 -0.81 9.17
N VAL A 39 9.86 -1.80 9.49
CA VAL A 39 9.91 -2.45 10.79
C VAL A 39 11.35 -2.39 11.28
N HIS A 40 11.58 -1.75 12.43
CA HIS A 40 12.91 -1.64 13.01
C HIS A 40 12.87 -1.63 14.55
N PRO A 41 13.93 -2.13 15.21
CA PRO A 41 14.14 -1.95 16.63
C PRO A 41 14.93 -0.66 16.85
N HIS A 42 15.22 -0.33 18.10
CA HIS A 42 15.97 0.89 18.46
C HIS A 42 17.38 0.98 17.81
N SER A 43 17.94 -0.12 17.30
CA SER A 43 19.19 -0.10 16.54
C SER A 43 19.37 -1.33 15.61
N SER A 44 19.97 -1.08 14.44
CA SER A 44 20.62 -2.05 13.52
C SER A 44 19.80 -2.64 12.37
N ALA A 45 18.74 -3.40 12.64
CA ALA A 45 18.07 -4.17 11.58
C ALA A 45 16.84 -3.44 11.03
N HIS A 46 16.76 -3.28 9.71
CA HIS A 46 15.57 -2.77 9.03
C HIS A 46 14.96 -3.87 8.18
N VAL A 47 13.67 -4.13 8.39
CA VAL A 47 12.88 -5.04 7.56
C VAL A 47 11.78 -4.23 6.91
N TYR A 48 11.55 -4.51 5.65
CA TYR A 48 10.49 -3.91 4.85
C TYR A 48 9.49 -4.96 4.44
N LEU A 49 8.21 -4.60 4.47
CA LEU A 49 7.10 -5.43 4.00
C LEU A 49 6.39 -4.66 2.89
N ARG A 50 6.22 -5.30 1.73
CA ARG A 50 5.37 -4.75 0.65
C ARG A 50 3.92 -5.08 0.91
N LEU A 51 3.08 -4.06 1.06
CA LEU A 51 1.64 -4.23 1.18
C LEU A 51 1.04 -4.69 -0.15
N GLN A 52 0.02 -5.53 -0.05
CA GLN A 52 -0.78 -5.97 -1.19
C GLN A 52 -1.85 -4.93 -1.53
N ASP A 53 -2.36 -4.97 -2.77
CA ASP A 53 -3.45 -4.10 -3.19
C ASP A 53 -4.65 -4.26 -2.24
N LYS A 54 -5.15 -3.13 -1.72
CA LYS A 54 -6.26 -3.02 -0.74
C LYS A 54 -5.92 -3.43 0.70
N GLN A 55 -4.68 -3.80 1.00
CA GLN A 55 -4.24 -4.02 2.38
C GLN A 55 -3.88 -2.69 3.04
N SER A 56 -4.47 -2.40 4.20
CA SER A 56 -4.10 -1.22 5.00
C SER A 56 -3.03 -1.58 6.02
N TRP A 57 -2.04 -0.70 6.19
CA TRP A 57 -1.04 -0.80 7.25
C TRP A 57 -1.67 -0.80 8.66
N GLU A 58 -2.89 -0.28 8.80
CA GLU A 58 -3.61 -0.27 10.06
C GLU A 58 -4.18 -1.63 10.44
N ASN A 59 -4.45 -2.48 9.45
CA ASN A 59 -5.11 -3.77 9.62
C ASN A 59 -4.22 -4.91 9.10
N LEU A 60 -3.01 -4.99 9.66
CA LEU A 60 -2.07 -6.08 9.38
C LEU A 60 -2.35 -7.27 10.29
N SER A 61 -2.23 -8.49 9.74
CA SER A 61 -2.32 -9.72 10.53
C SER A 61 -1.24 -9.71 11.62
N ALA A 62 -1.65 -10.04 12.84
CA ALA A 62 -0.74 -10.15 13.98
C ALA A 62 0.36 -11.20 13.73
N GLU A 63 0.04 -12.26 12.99
CA GLU A 63 1.01 -13.30 12.64
C GLU A 63 2.05 -12.79 11.64
N LEU A 64 1.66 -11.96 10.66
CA LEU A 64 2.59 -11.33 9.73
C LEU A 64 3.49 -10.31 10.43
N LEU A 65 2.93 -9.53 11.36
CA LEU A 65 3.71 -8.63 12.20
C LEU A 65 4.72 -9.39 13.07
N ASN A 66 4.32 -10.53 13.63
CA ASN A 66 5.23 -11.40 14.37
C ASN A 66 6.36 -11.93 13.47
N ASP A 67 6.07 -12.35 12.24
CA ASP A 67 7.11 -12.76 11.27
C ASP A 67 8.15 -11.66 11.03
N CYS A 68 7.70 -10.44 10.74
CA CYS A 68 8.58 -9.29 10.56
C CYS A 68 9.37 -8.98 11.83
N GLY A 69 8.71 -9.00 12.99
CA GLY A 69 9.33 -8.74 14.28
C GLY A 69 10.40 -9.78 14.66
N GLN A 70 10.15 -11.06 14.39
CA GLN A 70 11.09 -12.15 14.62
C GLN A 70 12.32 -12.04 13.71
N LEU A 71 12.13 -11.66 12.43
CA LEU A 71 13.23 -11.38 11.51
C LEU A 71 14.09 -10.21 11.98
N VAL A 72 13.45 -9.11 12.39
CA VAL A 72 14.14 -7.95 12.95
C VAL A 72 14.94 -8.32 14.19
N LYS A 73 14.34 -9.09 15.09
CA LYS A 73 15.00 -9.53 16.32
C LYS A 73 16.22 -10.41 16.03
N ASP A 74 16.12 -11.36 15.11
CA ASP A 74 17.22 -12.28 14.80
C ASP A 74 18.39 -11.60 14.08
N ASN A 75 18.10 -10.58 13.27
CA ASN A 75 19.10 -9.84 12.50
C ASN A 75 19.64 -8.59 13.23
N SER A 76 19.02 -8.20 14.36
CA SER A 76 19.56 -7.12 15.21
C SER A 76 20.67 -7.66 16.12
N LYS A 77 21.83 -7.00 16.08
CA LYS A 77 23.02 -7.38 16.87
C LYS A 77 22.73 -7.43 18.38
N ASP A 78 21.97 -6.45 18.87
CA ASP A 78 21.60 -6.34 20.27
C ASP A 78 20.29 -7.11 20.51
N GLY A 79 19.31 -6.95 19.63
CA GLY A 79 17.98 -7.57 19.77
C GLY A 79 18.00 -9.09 19.85
N ARG A 80 18.95 -9.76 19.18
CA ARG A 80 19.08 -11.22 19.21
C ARG A 80 19.42 -11.78 20.61
N LYS A 81 20.09 -10.99 21.45
CA LYS A 81 20.52 -11.40 22.80
C LYS A 81 19.46 -11.08 23.86
N GLU A 82 18.58 -10.13 23.57
CA GLU A 82 17.55 -9.67 24.50
C GLU A 82 16.40 -10.68 24.64
N LYS A 83 15.83 -10.78 25.85
CA LYS A 83 14.67 -11.65 26.11
C LYS A 83 13.45 -11.22 25.31
N SER A 84 13.21 -9.92 25.21
CA SER A 84 12.13 -9.30 24.45
C SER A 84 12.65 -8.02 23.79
N VAL A 85 12.18 -7.71 22.58
CA VAL A 85 12.57 -6.49 21.86
C VAL A 85 11.31 -5.72 21.51
N THR A 86 11.30 -4.41 21.81
CA THR A 86 10.26 -3.53 21.28
C THR A 86 10.61 -3.18 19.85
N VAL A 87 9.72 -3.57 18.94
CA VAL A 87 9.84 -3.31 17.51
C VAL A 87 8.86 -2.22 17.13
N VAL A 88 9.37 -1.23 16.40
CA VAL A 88 8.61 -0.10 15.91
C VAL A 88 8.26 -0.36 14.46
N TYR A 89 7.03 -0.04 14.08
CA TYR A 89 6.54 -0.28 12.75
C TYR A 89 5.75 0.94 12.23
N THR A 90 6.11 1.42 11.03
CA THR A 90 5.60 2.66 10.43
C THR A 90 5.54 2.57 8.90
N PRO A 91 4.59 3.24 8.22
CA PRO A 91 4.61 3.37 6.77
C PRO A 91 5.91 4.04 6.29
N TRP A 92 6.41 3.65 5.12
CA TRP A 92 7.62 4.23 4.52
C TRP A 92 7.48 5.74 4.30
N SER A 93 6.30 6.21 3.89
CA SER A 93 5.99 7.63 3.68
C SER A 93 6.17 8.52 4.93
N ASN A 94 6.17 7.90 6.13
CA ASN A 94 6.39 8.61 7.39
C ASN A 94 7.87 8.68 7.78
N LEU A 95 8.77 7.93 7.14
CA LEU A 95 10.19 7.97 7.41
C LEU A 95 10.80 9.30 6.96
N MET A 96 11.60 9.90 7.82
CA MET A 96 12.33 11.12 7.55
C MET A 96 13.82 10.85 7.67
N LYS A 97 14.54 11.03 6.56
CA LYS A 97 16.00 10.99 6.52
C LYS A 97 16.53 12.35 6.08
N THR A 98 17.37 12.97 6.91
CA THR A 98 18.07 14.22 6.58
C THR A 98 19.53 13.95 6.32
N SER A 99 20.19 14.80 5.53
CA SER A 99 21.62 14.66 5.20
C SER A 99 22.56 14.78 6.42
N ARG A 100 22.07 15.27 7.56
CA ARG A 100 22.83 15.39 8.80
C ARG A 100 22.76 14.14 9.69
N MET A 101 21.86 13.21 9.38
CA MET A 101 21.65 11.97 10.15
C MET A 101 22.71 10.93 9.76
N GLU A 102 23.20 10.19 10.76
CA GLU A 102 24.18 9.14 10.53
C GLU A 102 23.60 7.97 9.72
N THR A 103 24.44 7.19 9.05
CA THR A 103 24.01 5.99 8.31
C THR A 103 23.31 5.01 9.24
N GLY A 104 22.06 4.65 8.93
CA GLY A 104 21.18 3.81 9.76
C GLY A 104 20.28 4.59 10.72
N GLU A 105 20.49 5.90 10.91
CA GLU A 105 19.59 6.74 11.70
C GLU A 105 18.37 7.16 10.88
N VAL A 106 17.17 6.96 11.43
CA VAL A 106 15.91 7.40 10.81
C VAL A 106 15.07 8.15 11.83
N SER A 107 14.40 9.20 11.37
CA SER A 107 13.38 9.93 12.15
C SER A 107 12.00 9.73 11.53
N PHE A 108 10.97 10.27 12.16
CA PHE A 108 9.59 10.19 11.69
C PHE A 108 8.99 11.58 11.54
N HIS A 109 8.22 11.79 10.46
CA HIS A 109 7.47 13.02 10.25
C HIS A 109 6.34 13.16 11.28
N ASN A 110 5.63 12.08 11.57
CA ASN A 110 4.50 12.05 12.49
C ASN A 110 4.58 10.86 13.45
N GLN A 111 4.71 11.16 14.74
CA GLN A 111 4.76 10.16 15.81
C GLN A 111 3.44 9.38 15.98
N LYS A 112 2.31 9.92 15.51
CA LYS A 112 1.01 9.22 15.58
C LYS A 112 0.92 8.02 14.63
N LEU A 113 1.69 8.03 13.54
CA LEU A 113 1.76 6.94 12.56
C LEU A 113 2.79 5.86 12.96
N VAL A 114 3.39 6.01 14.14
CA VAL A 114 4.37 5.07 14.69
C VAL A 114 3.66 4.13 15.65
N LYS A 115 3.61 2.85 15.31
CA LYS A 115 3.08 1.81 16.19
C LYS A 115 4.22 0.97 16.76
N LYS A 116 3.99 0.38 17.93
CA LYS A 116 4.97 -0.44 18.65
C LYS A 116 4.37 -1.81 18.92
N MET A 117 5.20 -2.83 18.81
CA MET A 117 4.88 -4.20 19.20
C MET A 117 6.03 -4.76 20.01
N ILE A 118 5.72 -5.66 20.95
CA ILE A 118 6.73 -6.36 21.73
C ILE A 118 6.88 -7.74 21.11
N VAL A 119 8.10 -8.08 20.71
CA VAL A 119 8.47 -9.41 20.27
C VAL A 119 9.15 -10.08 21.45
N ASP A 120 8.51 -11.11 21.99
CA ASP A 120 9.00 -11.88 23.13
C ASP A 120 10.20 -12.76 22.72
N GLN A 121 10.19 -14.03 23.12
CA GLN A 121 11.27 -14.94 22.82
C GLN A 121 11.38 -15.23 21.32
N LYS A 122 12.61 -15.55 20.92
CA LYS A 122 12.91 -15.95 19.55
C LYS A 122 12.16 -17.23 19.20
N ASP A 123 11.30 -17.17 18.18
CA ASP A 123 10.66 -18.37 17.62
C ASP A 123 11.49 -18.93 16.46
N ASN A 124 12.23 -19.99 16.75
CA ASN A 124 13.06 -20.68 15.75
C ASN A 124 12.23 -21.32 14.62
N LYS A 125 10.94 -21.63 14.84
CA LYS A 125 10.09 -22.21 13.78
C LYS A 125 9.77 -21.18 12.72
N VAL A 126 9.39 -19.97 13.15
CA VAL A 126 9.10 -18.84 12.25
C VAL A 126 10.33 -18.48 11.43
N ILE A 127 11.49 -18.32 12.08
CA ILE A 127 12.73 -17.95 11.40
C ILE A 127 13.16 -19.02 10.40
N LYS A 128 13.14 -20.31 10.79
CA LYS A 128 13.47 -21.40 9.85
C LYS A 128 12.50 -21.49 8.68
N ARG A 129 11.22 -21.16 8.88
CA ARG A 129 10.24 -21.10 7.78
C ARG A 129 10.60 -19.98 6.81
N LEU A 130 10.91 -18.80 7.31
CA LEU A 130 11.25 -17.64 6.47
C LEU A 130 12.59 -17.86 5.75
N GLU A 131 13.59 -18.41 6.43
CA GLU A 131 14.92 -18.66 5.83
C GLU A 131 14.86 -19.66 4.67
N LYS A 132 13.89 -20.60 4.66
CA LYS A 132 13.65 -21.50 3.50
C LYS A 132 13.18 -20.75 2.25
N THR A 133 12.55 -19.59 2.43
CA THR A 133 12.04 -18.74 1.34
C THR A 133 12.99 -17.60 1.00
N LYS A 134 14.17 -17.58 1.61
CA LYS A 134 15.16 -16.52 1.43
C LYS A 134 15.74 -16.59 0.02
N ILE A 135 15.67 -15.46 -0.68
CA ILE A 135 16.27 -15.26 -2.00
C ILE A 135 17.20 -14.07 -1.90
N GLU A 136 18.45 -14.26 -2.33
CA GLU A 136 19.44 -13.18 -2.39
C GLU A 136 19.42 -12.58 -3.80
N SER A 137 19.34 -11.26 -3.89
CA SER A 137 19.35 -10.56 -5.18
C SER A 137 20.16 -9.26 -5.12
N TYR A 138 20.54 -8.77 -6.29
CA TYR A 138 21.24 -7.51 -6.50
C TYR A 138 20.38 -6.62 -7.41
N PRO A 139 19.21 -6.16 -6.92
CA PRO A 139 18.30 -5.35 -7.72
C PRO A 139 18.90 -3.97 -8.00
N ASP A 140 18.63 -3.43 -9.19
CA ASP A 140 18.77 -1.99 -9.44
C ASP A 140 17.49 -1.30 -8.95
N LEU A 141 17.50 -0.94 -7.66
CA LEU A 141 16.34 -0.36 -6.96
C LEU A 141 15.83 0.92 -7.65
N ASN A 142 16.73 1.70 -8.25
CA ASN A 142 16.35 2.94 -8.93
C ASN A 142 15.59 2.65 -10.22
N ASN A 143 16.07 1.70 -11.02
CA ASN A 143 15.40 1.31 -12.26
C ASN A 143 14.06 0.60 -11.98
N GLU A 144 14.00 -0.26 -10.97
CA GLU A 144 12.74 -0.88 -10.52
C GLU A 144 11.70 0.16 -10.08
N LYS A 145 12.12 1.17 -9.32
CA LYS A 145 11.22 2.27 -8.93
C LYS A 145 10.72 3.04 -10.14
N LEU A 146 11.61 3.44 -11.05
CA LEU A 146 11.27 4.20 -12.25
C LEU A 146 10.31 3.44 -13.18
N THR A 147 10.52 2.15 -13.36
CA THR A 147 9.65 1.29 -14.20
C THR A 147 8.27 1.14 -13.57
N TRP A 148 8.21 0.90 -12.26
CA TRP A 148 6.95 0.80 -11.52
C TRP A 148 6.17 2.12 -11.54
N GLU A 149 6.83 3.27 -11.31
CA GLU A 149 6.17 4.58 -11.35
C GLU A 149 5.63 4.91 -12.74
N LYS A 150 6.36 4.55 -13.80
CA LYS A 150 5.88 4.69 -15.19
C LYS A 150 4.64 3.84 -15.43
N GLU A 151 4.63 2.61 -14.95
CA GLU A 151 3.51 1.69 -15.11
C GLU A 151 2.28 2.14 -14.32
N LYS A 152 2.45 2.57 -13.07
CA LYS A 152 1.38 3.14 -12.24
C LYS A 152 0.75 4.35 -12.91
N ARG A 153 1.56 5.29 -13.43
CA ARG A 153 1.08 6.44 -14.20
C ARG A 153 0.36 6.05 -15.49
N ARG A 154 0.79 4.98 -16.15
CA ARG A 154 0.12 4.46 -17.36
C ARG A 154 -1.27 3.93 -17.02
N LEU A 155 -1.38 3.08 -16.00
CA LEU A 155 -2.66 2.53 -15.52
C LEU A 155 -3.62 3.62 -15.04
N GLU A 156 -3.14 4.62 -14.30
CA GLU A 156 -3.96 5.76 -13.86
C GLU A 156 -4.52 6.57 -15.05
N ARG A 157 -3.71 6.80 -16.08
CA ARG A 157 -4.14 7.46 -17.32
C ARG A 157 -5.17 6.64 -18.07
N GLU A 158 -4.94 5.33 -18.21
CA GLU A 158 -5.88 4.40 -18.86
C GLU A 158 -7.22 4.35 -18.10
N ALA A 159 -7.20 4.26 -16.78
CA ALA A 159 -8.40 4.29 -15.94
C ALA A 159 -9.17 5.61 -16.04
N LYS A 160 -8.47 6.75 -16.05
CA LYS A 160 -9.09 8.08 -16.22
C LYS A 160 -9.72 8.23 -17.61
N ASN A 161 -9.03 7.76 -18.64
CA ASN A 161 -9.55 7.77 -20.01
C ASN A 161 -10.77 6.86 -20.17
N ALA A 162 -10.75 5.68 -19.54
CA ALA A 162 -11.88 4.75 -19.52
C ALA A 162 -13.12 5.38 -18.85
N LYS A 163 -12.95 5.97 -17.65
CA LYS A 163 -14.03 6.69 -16.96
C LYS A 163 -14.61 7.83 -17.79
N LYS A 164 -13.74 8.65 -18.39
CA LYS A 164 -14.17 9.76 -19.27
C LYS A 164 -14.95 9.26 -20.49
N LYS A 165 -14.53 8.13 -21.09
CA LYS A 165 -15.22 7.52 -22.24
C LYS A 165 -16.58 6.96 -21.83
N GLU A 166 -16.69 6.36 -20.65
CA GLU A 166 -17.94 5.86 -20.09
C GLU A 166 -18.92 7.00 -19.78
N GLU A 167 -18.46 8.07 -19.13
CA GLU A 167 -19.25 9.28 -18.88
C GLU A 167 -19.80 9.90 -20.17
N LEU A 168 -18.94 10.05 -21.20
CA LEU A 168 -19.36 10.57 -22.51
C LEU A 168 -20.38 9.65 -23.19
N ARG A 169 -20.25 8.33 -23.05
CA ARG A 169 -21.20 7.37 -23.61
C ARG A 169 -22.56 7.49 -22.94
N LEU A 170 -22.59 7.56 -21.61
CA LEU A 170 -23.81 7.73 -20.83
C LEU A 170 -24.50 9.06 -21.15
N GLU A 171 -23.74 10.14 -21.34
CA GLU A 171 -24.28 11.44 -21.72
C GLU A 171 -24.85 11.42 -23.15
N TRP A 172 -24.21 10.71 -24.08
CA TRP A 172 -24.72 10.54 -25.44
C TRP A 172 -26.00 9.68 -25.48
N GLU A 173 -26.03 8.57 -24.74
CA GLU A 173 -27.24 7.73 -24.57
C GLU A 173 -28.39 8.54 -23.95
N ARG A 174 -28.11 9.38 -22.94
CA ARG A 174 -29.11 10.27 -22.32
C ARG A 174 -29.64 11.32 -23.31
N LYS A 175 -28.77 11.90 -24.12
CA LYS A 175 -29.16 12.85 -25.19
C LYS A 175 -29.99 12.17 -26.26
N GLU A 176 -29.63 10.97 -26.69
CA GLU A 176 -30.43 10.18 -27.63
C GLU A 176 -31.82 9.85 -27.08
N LEU A 177 -31.92 9.42 -25.82
CA LEU A 177 -33.21 9.10 -25.19
C LEU A 177 -34.09 10.36 -25.08
N ALA A 178 -33.52 11.50 -24.68
CA ALA A 178 -34.21 12.78 -24.65
C ALA A 178 -34.69 13.21 -26.05
N ASN A 179 -33.89 12.96 -27.09
CA ASN A 179 -34.26 13.26 -28.48
C ASN A 179 -35.30 12.28 -29.06
N LYS A 180 -35.37 11.04 -28.56
CA LYS A 180 -36.37 10.03 -28.96
C LYS A 180 -37.70 10.20 -28.21
N ASN A 181 -37.68 10.75 -26.99
CA ASN A 181 -38.87 11.08 -26.19
C ASN A 181 -39.11 12.61 -26.01
N PRO A 182 -39.09 13.45 -27.07
CA PRO A 182 -39.29 14.90 -26.91
C PRO A 182 -40.74 15.26 -26.52
N TYR A 183 -41.69 14.34 -26.68
CA TYR A 183 -43.11 14.54 -26.36
C TYR A 183 -43.50 14.09 -24.95
N GLU A 184 -42.65 13.39 -24.20
CA GLU A 184 -43.01 12.90 -22.85
C GLU A 184 -43.11 14.04 -21.83
N SER A 185 -42.36 15.14 -22.03
CA SER A 185 -42.53 16.36 -21.21
C SER A 185 -43.68 17.28 -21.67
N LEU A 186 -44.29 17.00 -22.83
CA LEU A 186 -45.42 17.76 -23.37
C LEU A 186 -46.78 17.20 -22.91
N PHE A 187 -46.83 15.95 -22.44
CA PHE A 187 -48.04 15.34 -21.90
C PHE A 187 -48.00 15.33 -20.37
N ASN A 188 -48.18 16.52 -19.78
CA ASN A 188 -48.48 16.62 -18.35
C ASN A 188 -50.01 16.49 -18.18
N ASP A 189 -50.48 15.38 -17.60
CA ASP A 189 -51.93 15.11 -17.43
C ASP A 189 -52.67 16.24 -16.68
N ALA A 190 -51.95 17.04 -15.88
CA ALA A 190 -52.48 18.21 -15.19
C ALA A 190 -52.90 19.38 -16.13
N ASP A 191 -52.31 19.47 -17.32
CA ASP A 191 -52.60 20.54 -18.31
C ASP A 191 -53.57 20.08 -19.41
N MET A 192 -53.97 18.80 -19.41
CA MET A 192 -54.93 18.25 -20.37
C MET A 192 -56.38 18.66 -20.00
N ARG A 193 -56.91 19.68 -20.67
CA ARG A 193 -58.32 20.08 -20.57
C ARG A 193 -59.16 19.40 -21.64
N SER A 194 -60.26 18.75 -21.26
CA SER A 194 -61.20 18.16 -22.22
C SER A 194 -62.10 19.25 -22.82
N ASN A 195 -62.33 19.19 -24.14
CA ASN A 195 -63.15 20.17 -24.87
C ASN A 195 -64.65 20.12 -24.52
N TYR A 196 -65.07 19.24 -23.61
CA TYR A 196 -66.46 19.05 -23.20
C TYR A 196 -66.95 20.05 -22.13
N GLN A 197 -66.05 20.87 -21.55
CA GLN A 197 -66.42 21.84 -20.49
C GLN A 197 -66.65 23.29 -20.98
N ASN A 198 -66.38 23.61 -22.25
CA ASN A 198 -66.52 24.97 -22.80
C ASN A 198 -67.83 25.23 -23.57
N ALA A 199 -68.82 24.34 -23.47
CA ALA A 199 -70.08 24.47 -24.20
C ALA A 199 -71.29 24.48 -23.26
N LYS A 200 -71.34 25.45 -22.33
CA LYS A 200 -72.57 25.90 -21.66
C LYS A 200 -72.42 27.36 -21.23
N ASP A 201 -72.71 28.27 -22.16
CA ASP A 201 -73.40 29.53 -21.87
C ASP A 201 -74.84 29.38 -22.37
#